data_AF-A0A5D6W2Y3-F1
#
_entry.id   AF-A0A5D6W2Y3-F1
#
_cell.length_a   1.000
_cell.length_b   1.000
_cell.length_c   1.000
_cell.angle_alpha   90.00
_cell.angle_beta   90.00
_cell.angle_gamma   90.00
#
_symmetry.space_group_name_H-M   'P 1'
#
loop_
_entity.id
_entity.type
_entity.pdbx_description
1 polymer ?
#
loop_
_entity_poly.entity_id
_entity_poly.type
_entity_poly.pdbx_seq_one_letter_code
_entity_poly.pdbx_strand_id
1 'polypeptide(L)'
;MELLKDNGFTYYLDTKNARWIQMPHSGNEYIADVWIKLVQTEESGEYSYPPKYFLTHYYVRPNTQQIQFLSELEVTGRPDNAIKERPYSMQNWENLVPGSVEDELYHGIVKNMKKNRLGGKSSNGMSVRDMIEEYLRISL
;
A
#
# COMPACT_ATOMS: atom_id res chain seq x y z
N MET A 1 4.52 10.06 -2.38
CA MET A 1 3.27 10.77 -2.70
C MET A 1 2.43 10.82 -1.45
N GLU A 2 1.93 11.98 -1.02
CA GLU A 2 1.04 12.06 0.16
C GLU A 2 -0.31 11.39 -0.14
N LEU A 3 -0.81 10.58 0.80
CA LEU A 3 -2.09 9.87 0.69
C LEU A 3 -3.16 10.52 1.56
N LEU A 4 -2.90 10.61 2.87
CA LEU A 4 -3.81 11.17 3.86
C LEU A 4 -3.04 11.69 5.08
N LYS A 5 -3.74 12.40 5.96
CA LYS A 5 -3.26 12.85 7.27
C LYS A 5 -4.27 12.41 8.31
N ASP A 6 -3.83 11.65 9.29
CA ASP A 6 -4.69 11.16 10.36
C ASP A 6 -3.91 11.06 11.68
N ASN A 7 -4.57 11.38 12.78
CA ASN A 7 -4.07 11.24 14.15
C ASN A 7 -2.62 11.77 14.37
N GLY A 8 -2.30 12.92 13.77
CA GLY A 8 -0.97 13.51 13.86
C GLY A 8 0.11 12.85 12.98
N PHE A 9 -0.25 11.95 12.08
CA PHE A 9 0.65 11.35 11.10
C PHE A 9 0.27 11.72 9.68
N THR A 10 1.28 11.94 8.84
CA THR A 10 1.11 12.06 7.39
C THR A 10 1.60 10.78 6.71
N TYR A 11 0.74 10.20 5.87
CA TYR A 11 0.96 8.94 5.18
C TYR A 11 1.46 9.20 3.76
N TYR A 12 2.59 8.61 3.40
CA TYR A 12 3.21 8.77 2.09
C TYR A 12 3.37 7.41 1.39
N LEU A 13 2.77 7.27 0.21
CA LEU A 13 3.03 6.13 -0.68
C LEU A 13 4.42 6.24 -1.31
N ASP A 14 5.20 5.15 -1.21
CA ASP A 14 6.42 4.98 -1.98
C ASP A 14 6.10 4.53 -3.41
N THR A 15 5.95 5.51 -4.29
CA THR A 15 5.66 5.29 -5.71
C THR A 15 6.82 4.66 -6.49
N LYS A 16 8.04 4.58 -5.93
CA LYS A 16 9.18 3.99 -6.64
C LYS A 16 9.18 2.46 -6.54
N ASN A 17 8.81 1.94 -5.37
CA ASN A 17 8.78 0.50 -5.12
C ASN A 17 7.38 -0.12 -5.29
N ALA A 18 6.33 0.72 -5.29
CA ALA A 18 4.97 0.30 -5.54
C ALA A 18 4.82 -0.40 -6.91
N ARG A 19 4.28 -1.61 -6.90
CA ARG A 19 4.17 -2.45 -8.09
C ARG A 19 2.94 -3.36 -8.05
N TRP A 20 2.50 -3.82 -9.20
CA TRP A 20 1.55 -4.93 -9.29
C TRP A 20 2.30 -6.26 -9.28
N ILE A 21 1.86 -7.18 -8.43
CA ILE A 21 2.34 -8.56 -8.39
C ILE A 21 1.16 -9.51 -8.64
N GLN A 22 1.44 -10.65 -9.24
CA GLN A 22 0.47 -11.74 -9.27
C GLN A 22 0.31 -12.29 -7.85
N MET A 23 -0.92 -12.53 -7.45
CA MET A 23 -1.25 -13.09 -6.16
C MET A 23 -0.57 -14.45 -6.00
N PRO A 24 0.24 -14.65 -4.94
CA PRO A 24 0.85 -15.94 -4.68
C PRO A 24 -0.22 -17.03 -4.58
N HIS A 25 -0.03 -18.15 -5.28
CA HIS A 25 -0.95 -19.30 -5.30
C HIS A 25 -2.36 -19.07 -5.89
N SER A 26 -2.65 -17.88 -6.43
CA SER A 26 -3.88 -17.57 -7.18
C SER A 26 -3.50 -17.01 -8.55
N GLY A 27 -3.39 -17.90 -9.55
CA GLY A 27 -2.74 -17.61 -10.84
C GLY A 27 -3.34 -16.48 -11.70
N ASN A 28 -4.53 -15.96 -11.36
CA ASN A 28 -5.25 -15.00 -12.19
C ASN A 28 -5.55 -13.66 -11.52
N GLU A 29 -5.06 -13.43 -10.30
CA GLU A 29 -5.34 -12.20 -9.58
C GLU A 29 -4.09 -11.35 -9.40
N TYR A 30 -4.24 -10.04 -9.52
CA TYR A 30 -3.19 -9.06 -9.26
C TYR A 30 -3.47 -8.29 -7.99
N ILE A 31 -2.45 -8.15 -7.17
CA ILE A 31 -2.46 -7.37 -5.93
C ILE A 31 -1.38 -6.29 -6.03
N ALA A 32 -1.61 -5.15 -5.36
CA ALA A 32 -0.62 -4.10 -5.25
C ALA A 32 0.27 -4.38 -4.03
N ASP A 33 1.57 -4.38 -4.28
CA ASP A 33 2.65 -4.45 -3.28
C ASP A 33 3.16 -3.03 -3.08
N VAL A 34 2.97 -2.49 -1.87
CA VAL A 34 3.24 -1.08 -1.57
C VAL A 34 3.81 -0.84 -0.18
N TRP A 35 4.73 0.12 -0.11
CA TRP A 35 5.26 0.65 1.13
C TRP A 35 4.67 2.02 1.42
N ILE A 36 4.20 2.22 2.65
CA ILE A 36 3.66 3.47 3.16
C ILE A 36 4.60 3.98 4.25
N LYS A 37 5.05 5.22 4.09
CA LYS A 37 5.86 5.92 5.09
C LYS A 37 4.96 6.81 5.93
N LEU A 38 4.95 6.59 7.24
CA LEU A 38 4.25 7.41 8.21
C LEU A 38 5.25 8.37 8.84
N VAL A 39 4.99 9.66 8.73
CA VAL A 39 5.80 10.71 9.34
C VAL A 39 4.95 11.44 10.35
N GLN A 40 5.43 11.57 11.58
CA GLN A 40 4.74 12.36 12.59
C GLN A 40 4.71 13.83 12.14
N THR A 41 3.52 14.41 12.20
CA THR A 41 3.27 15.82 11.90
C THR A 41 3.51 16.56 13.22
N GLU A 42 4.57 17.36 13.28
CA GLU A 42 4.99 18.04 14.51
C GLU A 42 3.91 19.00 15.03
N GLU A 43 3.11 18.60 16.02
CA GLU A 43 2.30 19.55 16.82
C GLU A 43 3.07 20.07 18.05
N SER A 44 4.09 19.35 18.52
CA SER A 44 5.04 19.83 19.52
C SER A 44 6.42 19.83 18.91
N GLY A 45 7.02 21.01 18.70
CA GLY A 45 8.31 21.21 17.99
C GLY A 45 9.56 20.61 18.67
N GLU A 46 9.48 19.37 19.15
CA GLU A 46 10.58 18.61 19.69
C GLU A 46 11.29 17.88 18.53
N TYR A 47 12.22 18.60 17.92
CA TYR A 47 13.02 18.13 16.79
C TYR A 47 13.84 16.90 17.20
N SER A 48 13.36 15.70 16.88
CA SER A 48 14.09 14.46 17.14
C SER A 48 15.08 14.20 16.00
N TYR A 49 16.38 14.35 16.27
CA TYR A 49 17.43 13.94 15.34
C TYR A 49 18.07 12.62 15.81
N PRO A 50 18.10 11.56 14.98
CA PRO A 50 17.60 11.50 13.60
C PRO A 50 16.06 11.42 13.53
N PRO A 51 15.44 11.87 12.41
CA PRO A 51 13.99 11.87 12.25
C PRO A 51 13.45 10.45 12.37
N LYS A 52 12.44 10.29 13.23
CA LYS A 52 11.72 9.03 13.41
C LYS A 52 10.58 8.94 12.41
N TYR A 53 10.45 7.81 11.75
CA TYR A 53 9.32 7.52 10.88
C TYR A 53 9.04 6.03 10.87
N PHE A 54 7.82 5.65 10.51
CA PHE A 54 7.45 4.26 10.35
C PHE A 54 7.34 3.93 8.86
N LEU A 55 7.74 2.72 8.49
CA LEU A 55 7.51 2.15 7.18
C LEU A 55 6.61 0.93 7.33
N THR A 56 5.43 0.99 6.76
CA THR A 56 4.47 -0.12 6.76
C THR A 56 4.38 -0.72 5.36
N HIS A 57 4.37 -2.04 5.30
CA HIS A 57 4.27 -2.80 4.06
C HIS A 57 2.90 -3.47 3.99
N TYR A 58 2.20 -3.24 2.87
CA TYR A 58 0.88 -3.81 2.63
C TYR A 58 0.80 -4.53 1.29
N TYR A 59 0.00 -5.59 1.28
CA TYR A 59 -0.67 -6.01 0.06
C TYR A 59 -2.08 -5.44 -0.01
N VAL A 60 -2.45 -4.96 -1.19
CA VAL A 60 -3.78 -4.42 -1.47
C VAL A 60 -4.40 -5.26 -2.59
N ARG A 61 -5.61 -5.77 -2.35
CA ARG A 61 -6.36 -6.62 -3.28
C ARG A 61 -7.58 -5.87 -3.80
N PRO A 62 -7.52 -5.33 -5.03
CA PRO A 62 -8.60 -4.49 -5.54
C PRO A 62 -9.92 -5.23 -5.78
N ASN A 63 -9.85 -6.49 -6.22
CA ASN A 63 -11.05 -7.23 -6.65
C ASN A 63 -12.03 -7.53 -5.52
N THR A 64 -11.51 -7.76 -4.31
CA THR A 64 -12.31 -8.07 -3.12
C THR A 64 -12.33 -6.95 -2.10
N GLN A 65 -11.72 -5.80 -2.41
CA GLN A 65 -11.56 -4.67 -1.49
C GLN A 65 -10.98 -5.12 -0.14
N GLN A 66 -9.82 -5.76 -0.21
CA GLN A 66 -9.11 -6.27 0.97
C GLN A 66 -7.71 -5.68 1.05
N ILE A 67 -7.21 -5.59 2.28
CA ILE A 67 -5.83 -5.22 2.58
C ILE A 67 -5.20 -6.28 3.46
N GLN A 68 -3.89 -6.41 3.39
CA GLN A 68 -3.12 -7.29 4.25
C GLN A 68 -1.87 -6.56 4.73
N PHE A 69 -1.78 -6.37 6.03
CA PHE A 69 -0.57 -5.87 6.67
C PHE A 69 0.52 -6.94 6.75
N LEU A 70 1.70 -6.61 6.24
CA LEU A 70 2.86 -7.51 6.20
C LEU A 70 3.87 -7.19 7.30
N SER A 71 4.24 -5.92 7.44
CA SER A 71 5.20 -5.50 8.45
C SER A 71 5.17 -4.01 8.70
N GLU A 72 5.71 -3.62 9.84
CA GLU A 72 6.03 -2.25 10.19
C GLU A 72 7.48 -2.20 10.67
N LEU A 73 8.19 -1.16 10.25
CA LEU A 73 9.53 -0.84 10.72
C LEU A 73 9.53 0.57 11.30
N GLU A 74 9.89 0.68 12.57
CA GLU A 74 10.34 1.96 13.12
C GLU A 74 11.75 2.26 12.59
N VAL A 75 11.91 3.39 11.92
CA VAL A 75 13.19 3.84 11.39
C VAL A 75 13.64 5.08 12.13
N THR A 76 14.85 5.01 12.68
CA THR A 76 15.58 6.16 13.22
C THR A 76 16.81 6.41 12.33
N GLY A 77 16.72 7.40 11.43
CA GLY A 77 17.78 7.66 10.46
C GLY A 77 17.74 6.77 9.22
N ARG A 78 18.79 5.95 8.98
CA ARG A 78 18.88 5.07 7.81
C ARG A 78 18.17 3.74 8.09
N PRO A 79 17.27 3.26 7.20
CA PRO A 79 16.62 1.98 7.40
C PRO A 79 17.63 0.83 7.19
N ASP A 80 17.66 -0.09 8.14
CA ASP A 80 18.35 -1.37 8.02
C ASP A 80 17.42 -2.43 7.42
N ASN A 81 17.96 -3.29 6.55
CA ASN A 81 17.19 -4.38 5.93
C ASN A 81 17.03 -5.59 6.87
N ALA A 82 16.76 -5.33 8.15
CA ALA A 82 16.64 -6.35 9.21
C ALA A 82 15.17 -6.74 9.48
N ILE A 83 14.24 -6.31 8.63
CA ILE A 83 12.81 -6.55 8.80
C ILE A 83 12.51 -8.05 8.69
N LYS A 84 11.77 -8.57 9.67
CA LYS A 84 11.08 -9.86 9.57
C LYS A 84 9.68 -9.61 9.03
N GLU A 85 9.54 -9.66 7.71
CA GLU A 85 8.23 -9.55 7.07
C GLU A 85 7.38 -10.76 7.44
N ARG A 86 6.09 -10.56 7.71
CA ARG A 86 5.17 -11.69 7.83
C ARG A 86 5.16 -12.44 6.50
N PRO A 87 5.24 -13.78 6.51
CA PRO A 87 5.05 -14.54 5.29
C PRO A 87 3.65 -14.24 4.74
N TYR A 88 3.54 -14.23 3.41
CA TYR A 88 2.25 -14.16 2.75
C TYR A 88 1.29 -15.22 3.33
N SER A 89 0.05 -14.82 3.63
CA SER A 89 -0.98 -15.71 4.15
C SER A 89 -2.33 -15.38 3.53
N MET A 90 -2.99 -16.35 2.90
CA MET A 90 -4.36 -16.16 2.40
C MET A 90 -5.39 -15.86 3.50
N GLN A 91 -5.07 -16.14 4.76
CA GLN A 91 -6.00 -15.96 5.88
C GLN A 91 -5.93 -14.56 6.51
N ASN A 92 -4.87 -13.81 6.22
CA ASN A 92 -4.63 -12.49 6.84
C ASN A 92 -5.18 -11.35 5.96
N TRP A 93 -6.09 -11.65 5.03
CA TRP A 93 -6.76 -10.61 4.25
C TRP A 93 -7.88 -10.03 5.09
N GLU A 94 -7.84 -8.73 5.30
CA GLU A 94 -8.78 -7.98 6.10
C GLU A 94 -9.76 -7.26 5.18
N ASN A 95 -11.05 -7.34 5.51
CA ASN A 95 -12.06 -6.54 4.83
C ASN A 95 -11.97 -5.11 5.33
N LEU A 96 -12.15 -4.16 4.42
CA LEU A 96 -12.12 -2.75 4.76
C LEU A 96 -13.36 -2.37 5.57
N VAL A 97 -13.14 -1.68 6.68
CA VAL A 97 -14.22 -1.04 7.44
C VAL A 97 -14.34 0.39 6.95
N PRO A 98 -15.50 0.83 6.43
CA PRO A 98 -15.66 2.18 5.91
C PRO A 98 -15.26 3.26 6.93
N GLY A 99 -14.40 4.20 6.51
CA GLY A 99 -13.88 5.26 7.37
C GLY A 99 -12.76 4.83 8.32
N SER A 100 -12.23 3.61 8.17
CA SER A 100 -10.94 3.23 8.78
C SER A 100 -9.77 3.84 8.02
N VAL A 101 -8.61 3.92 8.68
CA VAL A 101 -7.37 4.37 8.03
C VAL A 101 -7.01 3.44 6.87
N GLU A 102 -7.23 2.13 7.03
CA GLU A 102 -7.00 1.13 5.99
C GLU A 102 -7.87 1.34 4.75
N ASP A 103 -9.13 1.74 4.93
CA ASP A 103 -10.06 2.06 3.86
C ASP A 103 -9.61 3.30 3.07
N GLU A 104 -9.20 4.36 3.77
CA GLU A 104 -8.64 5.56 3.14
C GLU A 104 -7.32 5.29 2.41
N LEU A 105 -6.43 4.51 3.04
CA LEU A 105 -5.18 4.05 2.44
C LEU A 105 -5.46 3.25 1.18
N TYR A 106 -6.38 2.29 1.22
CA TYR A 106 -6.76 1.48 0.07
C TYR A 106 -7.18 2.36 -1.11
N HIS A 107 -8.11 3.29 -0.90
CA HIS A 107 -8.59 4.17 -1.95
C HIS A 107 -7.47 5.09 -2.48
N GLY A 108 -6.63 5.63 -1.60
CA GLY A 108 -5.47 6.42 -1.95
C GLY A 108 -4.46 5.65 -2.80
N ILE A 109 -4.14 4.42 -2.41
CA ILE A 109 -3.19 3.53 -3.10
C ILE A 109 -3.73 3.17 -4.49
N VAL A 110 -4.94 2.64 -4.59
CA VAL A 110 -5.54 2.20 -5.87
C VAL A 110 -5.61 3.37 -6.86
N LYS A 111 -6.02 4.55 -6.39
CA LYS A 111 -6.08 5.78 -7.21
C LYS A 111 -4.70 6.20 -7.75
N ASN A 112 -3.66 6.12 -6.92
CA ASN A 112 -2.31 6.49 -7.32
C ASN A 112 -1.65 5.44 -8.22
N MET A 113 -1.90 4.16 -7.96
CA MET A 113 -1.46 3.06 -8.81
C MET A 113 -2.04 3.16 -10.23
N LYS A 114 -3.29 3.62 -10.36
CA LYS A 114 -3.92 3.94 -11.65
C LYS A 114 -3.24 5.10 -12.39
N LYS A 115 -3.02 6.22 -11.69
CA LYS A 115 -2.46 7.46 -12.29
C LYS A 115 -1.02 7.30 -12.76
N ASN A 116 -0.18 6.63 -11.97
CA ASN A 116 1.26 6.63 -12.20
C ASN A 116 1.76 5.51 -13.13
N ARG A 117 0.85 4.68 -13.69
CA ARG A 117 1.20 3.57 -14.61
C ARG A 117 2.32 2.66 -14.06
N LEU A 118 2.42 2.54 -12.73
CA LEU A 118 3.53 1.90 -12.03
C LEU A 118 3.48 0.38 -12.20
N GLY A 119 4.59 -0.18 -12.70
CA GLY A 119 4.97 -1.59 -12.59
C GLY A 119 3.95 -2.65 -13.03
N GLY A 120 3.97 -3.04 -14.31
CA GLY A 120 3.37 -4.30 -14.77
C GLY A 120 3.82 -4.67 -16.19
N LYS A 121 4.55 -5.79 -16.33
CA LYS A 121 4.85 -6.41 -17.62
C LYS A 121 3.59 -7.10 -18.13
N SER A 122 3.22 -6.85 -19.39
CA SER A 122 2.15 -7.55 -20.10
C SER A 122 2.53 -9.02 -20.28
N SER A 123 1.72 -9.95 -19.78
CA SER A 123 1.77 -11.36 -20.15
C SER A 123 0.40 -11.80 -20.62
N ASN A 124 0.30 -12.13 -21.91
CA ASN A 124 -0.86 -12.66 -22.63
C ASN A 124 -2.18 -11.88 -22.50
N GLY A 125 -2.34 -10.89 -23.37
CA GLY A 125 -3.64 -10.51 -23.93
C GLY A 125 -4.57 -9.63 -23.10
N MET A 126 -4.38 -9.53 -21.78
CA MET A 126 -5.16 -8.64 -20.93
C MET A 126 -4.23 -7.95 -19.93
N SER A 127 -4.13 -6.63 -20.01
CA SER A 127 -3.29 -5.87 -19.09
C SER A 127 -3.92 -5.89 -17.70
N VAL A 128 -3.13 -5.97 -16.64
CA VAL A 128 -3.58 -5.71 -15.24
C VAL A 128 -4.39 -4.41 -15.16
N ARG A 129 -4.05 -3.47 -16.05
CA ARG A 129 -4.76 -2.20 -16.27
C ARG A 129 -6.20 -2.41 -16.72
N ASP A 130 -6.44 -3.27 -17.70
CA ASP A 130 -7.76 -3.50 -18.29
C ASP A 130 -8.72 -4.10 -17.24
N MET A 131 -8.23 -5.02 -16.39
CA MET A 131 -9.01 -5.61 -15.31
C MET A 131 -9.40 -4.58 -14.23
N ILE A 132 -8.47 -3.68 -13.85
CA ILE A 132 -8.74 -2.63 -12.85
C ILE A 132 -9.70 -1.58 -13.42
N GLU A 133 -9.57 -1.23 -14.70
CA GLU A 133 -10.48 -0.31 -15.38
C GLU A 133 -11.88 -0.91 -15.56
N GLU A 134 -11.98 -2.20 -15.84
CA GLU A 134 -13.24 -2.94 -15.94
C GLU A 134 -14.01 -2.95 -14.61
N TYR A 135 -13.34 -3.26 -13.49
CA TYR A 135 -14.00 -3.33 -12.18
C TYR A 135 -14.54 -1.96 -11.72
N LEU A 136 -13.74 -0.90 -11.83
CA LEU A 136 -14.17 0.45 -11.40
C LEU A 136 -15.20 1.11 -12.35
N ARG A 137 -15.42 0.56 -13.54
CA ARG A 137 -16.57 0.93 -14.40
C ARG A 137 -17.88 0.32 -13.89
N ILE A 138 -17.81 -0.84 -13.23
CA ILE A 138 -18.98 -1.55 -12.70
C ILE A 138 -19.40 -0.96 -11.34
N SER A 139 -18.49 -0.32 -10.60
CA SER A 139 -18.76 0.27 -9.28
C SER A 139 -19.20 1.75 -9.27
N LEU A 140 -19.72 2.29 -10.38
CA LEU A 140 -20.25 3.66 -10.46
C LEU A 140 -21.77 3.67 -10.67
#